data_AF-A0A8F0FCN6-F1
#
_entry.id   AF-A0A8F0FCN6-F1
#
_cell.length_a   1.000
_cell.length_b   1.000
_cell.length_c   1.000
_cell.angle_alpha   90.00
_cell.angle_beta   90.00
_cell.angle_gamma   90.00
#
_symmetry.space_group_name_H-M   'P 1'
#
loop_
_entity.id
_entity.type
_entity.pdbx_description
1 polymer ?
#
loop_
_entity_poly.entity_id
_entity_poly.type
_entity_poly.pdbx_seq_one_letter_code
_entity_poly.pdbx_strand_id
1 'polypeptide(L)'
;MFYSPLEQFQILPLLSFGVGLFDFSITNAMITTCVGLSFFCFVYYCLSAYGLSCFPTRWQLVLESLYLSTAGLVWDSVGKQGQKYFPFLFVIFSFILISNVSGLVPYSFTITSHLIQTMVLALTVFIGVMIICASKHGFHMLSLFLPGGTSMVLAFLLVPIEIVSYVFKPLSLAVRLFANMMAGHTLLKVIAGFAWAMMGSGGLLLVAHIVPLAVLVILFGLELAVALIQAYVFTILSCIYINDAIVLH
;
A
#
# COMPACT_ATOMS: atom_id res chain seq x y z
N MET A 1 -3.70 17.26 -20.10
CA MET A 1 -2.31 17.03 -19.67
C MET A 1 -1.44 18.27 -19.94
N PHE A 2 -1.96 19.50 -19.81
CA PHE A 2 -1.22 20.71 -20.22
C PHE A 2 -1.22 21.84 -19.18
N TYR A 3 -2.10 21.84 -18.17
CA TYR A 3 -2.22 22.97 -17.25
C TYR A 3 -1.90 22.63 -15.79
N SER A 4 -2.04 21.37 -15.34
CA SER A 4 -1.62 20.98 -13.99
C SER A 4 -1.06 19.54 -13.90
N PRO A 5 -0.01 19.30 -13.10
CA PRO A 5 0.56 17.96 -12.90
C PRO A 5 -0.40 16.99 -12.19
N LEU A 6 -1.46 17.50 -11.58
CA LEU A 6 -2.49 16.74 -10.85
C LEU A 6 -3.59 16.15 -11.75
N GLU A 7 -3.71 16.59 -13.01
CA GLU A 7 -4.70 16.04 -13.98
C GLU A 7 -4.58 14.53 -14.15
N GLN A 8 -3.40 13.95 -13.87
CA GLN A 8 -3.17 12.51 -13.97
C GLN A 8 -4.01 11.66 -13.02
N PHE A 9 -4.47 12.25 -11.92
CA PHE A 9 -5.25 11.57 -10.90
C PHE A 9 -6.76 11.78 -11.09
N GLN A 10 -7.18 12.37 -12.22
CA GLN A 10 -8.59 12.53 -12.51
C GLN A 10 -9.24 11.18 -12.83
N ILE A 11 -10.29 10.86 -12.07
CA ILE A 11 -11.12 9.69 -12.31
C ILE A 11 -12.06 10.02 -13.46
N LEU A 12 -11.74 9.50 -14.66
CA LEU A 12 -12.60 9.63 -15.83
C LEU A 12 -13.52 8.41 -15.92
N PRO A 13 -14.86 8.61 -16.02
CA PRO A 13 -15.78 7.54 -16.36
C PRO A 13 -15.64 7.23 -17.86
N LEU A 14 -15.26 5.99 -18.20
CA LEU A 14 -15.15 5.50 -19.57
C LEU A 14 -16.49 4.96 -20.09
N LEU A 15 -17.25 4.28 -19.23
CA LEU A 15 -18.57 3.72 -19.52
C LEU A 15 -19.50 4.03 -18.35
N SER A 16 -20.45 4.95 -18.53
CA SER A 16 -21.44 5.28 -17.49
C SER A 16 -22.68 4.40 -17.62
N PHE A 17 -22.85 3.47 -16.68
CA PHE A 17 -24.11 2.77 -16.45
C PHE A 17 -24.69 3.26 -15.12
N GLY A 18 -25.74 4.07 -15.16
CA GLY A 18 -26.45 4.52 -13.95
C GLY A 18 -27.77 3.77 -13.82
N VAL A 19 -28.02 3.18 -12.65
CA VAL A 19 -29.35 2.67 -12.26
C VAL A 19 -29.82 3.49 -11.06
N GLY A 20 -30.61 4.54 -11.33
CA GLY A 20 -31.16 5.42 -10.29
C GLY A 20 -30.10 6.31 -9.63
N LEU A 21 -30.01 6.28 -8.29
CA LEU A 21 -29.03 7.04 -7.49
C LEU A 21 -27.63 6.41 -7.45
N PHE A 22 -27.46 5.21 -8.03
CA PHE A 22 -26.19 4.50 -8.04
C PHE A 22 -25.55 4.55 -9.43
N ASP A 23 -24.39 5.21 -9.51
CA ASP A 23 -23.57 5.24 -10.70
C ASP A 23 -22.61 4.03 -10.71
N PHE A 24 -22.90 3.04 -11.56
CA PHE A 24 -22.01 1.91 -11.85
C PHE A 24 -21.08 2.22 -13.02
N SER A 25 -20.58 3.46 -13.10
CA SER A 25 -19.68 3.85 -14.17
C SER A 25 -18.34 3.11 -14.07
N ILE A 26 -17.92 2.48 -15.16
CA ILE A 26 -16.58 1.91 -15.29
C ILE A 26 -15.61 3.09 -15.45
N THR A 27 -14.75 3.27 -14.44
CA THR A 27 -13.74 4.33 -14.39
C THR A 27 -12.35 3.79 -14.70
N ASN A 28 -11.40 4.68 -15.01
CA ASN A 28 -9.97 4.34 -15.13
C ASN A 28 -9.44 3.61 -13.88
N ALA A 29 -9.89 4.02 -12.70
CA ALA A 29 -9.53 3.39 -11.43
C ALA A 29 -10.02 1.94 -11.37
N MET A 30 -11.26 1.67 -11.78
CA MET A 30 -11.80 0.31 -11.84
C MET A 30 -11.01 -0.57 -12.81
N ILE A 31 -10.73 -0.09 -14.01
CA ILE A 31 -9.98 -0.87 -15.02
C ILE A 31 -8.58 -1.20 -14.51
N THR A 32 -7.86 -0.21 -13.98
CA THR A 32 -6.51 -0.44 -13.44
C THR A 32 -6.51 -1.41 -12.27
N THR A 33 -7.51 -1.35 -11.36
CA THR A 33 -7.63 -2.36 -10.30
C THR A 33 -7.90 -3.76 -10.88
N CYS A 34 -8.80 -3.89 -11.85
CA CYS A 34 -9.14 -5.16 -12.47
C CYS A 34 -7.95 -5.76 -13.23
N VAL A 35 -7.15 -4.95 -13.91
CA VAL A 35 -5.92 -5.39 -14.60
C VAL A 35 -4.87 -5.83 -13.59
N GLY A 36 -4.65 -5.08 -12.50
CA GLY A 36 -3.72 -5.48 -11.45
C GLY A 36 -4.13 -6.79 -10.76
N LEU A 37 -5.43 -6.95 -10.48
CA LEU A 37 -5.96 -8.13 -9.83
C LEU A 37 -5.98 -9.35 -10.76
N SER A 38 -6.33 -9.16 -12.04
CA SER A 38 -6.28 -10.23 -13.04
C SER A 38 -4.84 -10.69 -13.29
N PHE A 39 -3.86 -9.77 -13.31
CA PHE A 39 -2.45 -10.12 -13.38
C PHE A 39 -2.03 -10.99 -12.18
N PHE A 40 -2.43 -10.63 -10.96
CA PHE A 40 -2.13 -11.44 -9.78
C PHE A 40 -2.77 -12.83 -9.85
N CYS A 41 -4.06 -12.91 -10.19
CA CYS A 41 -4.76 -14.18 -10.34
C CYS A 41 -4.17 -15.03 -11.46
N PHE A 42 -3.77 -14.42 -12.58
CA PHE A 42 -3.11 -15.11 -13.69
C PHE A 42 -1.76 -15.69 -13.27
N VAL A 43 -0.93 -14.89 -12.59
CA VAL A 43 0.38 -15.31 -12.11
C VAL A 43 0.24 -16.47 -11.11
N TYR A 44 -0.73 -16.40 -10.19
CA TYR A 44 -1.03 -17.50 -9.26
C TYR A 44 -1.58 -18.74 -9.96
N TYR A 45 -2.49 -18.57 -10.92
CA TYR A 45 -3.06 -19.66 -11.71
C TYR A 45 -1.99 -20.37 -12.54
N CYS A 46 -1.12 -19.62 -13.22
CA CYS A 46 0.01 -20.20 -13.95
C CYS A 46 0.89 -21.04 -13.02
N LEU A 47 1.21 -20.54 -11.82
CA LEU A 47 2.02 -21.29 -10.88
C LEU A 47 1.33 -22.57 -10.39
N SER A 48 0.03 -22.49 -10.12
CA SER A 48 -0.77 -23.66 -9.69
C SER A 48 -0.97 -24.68 -10.81
N ALA A 49 -1.11 -24.23 -12.06
CA ALA A 49 -1.42 -25.08 -13.22
C ALA A 49 -0.20 -25.82 -13.78
N TYR A 50 0.99 -25.22 -13.72
CA TYR A 50 2.23 -25.86 -14.18
C TYR A 50 2.86 -26.79 -13.14
N GLY A 51 2.31 -26.84 -11.93
CA GLY A 51 2.85 -27.62 -10.81
C GLY A 51 4.15 -27.00 -10.25
N LEU A 52 4.38 -27.21 -8.96
CA LEU A 52 5.65 -26.84 -8.33
C LEU A 52 6.71 -27.87 -8.73
N SER A 53 7.52 -27.56 -9.73
CA SER A 53 8.66 -28.40 -10.09
C SER A 53 9.77 -28.27 -9.03
N CYS A 54 10.47 -29.38 -8.74
CA CYS A 54 11.61 -29.38 -7.81
C CYS A 54 12.74 -28.43 -8.23
N PHE A 55 12.85 -28.15 -9.53
CA PHE A 55 13.69 -27.07 -10.06
C PHE A 55 12.81 -25.87 -10.37
N PRO A 56 13.00 -24.73 -9.69
CA PRO A 56 12.09 -23.61 -9.82
C PRO A 56 12.30 -22.87 -11.16
N THR A 57 11.20 -22.59 -11.86
CA THR A 57 11.22 -21.71 -13.03
C THR A 57 11.46 -20.26 -12.61
N ARG A 58 11.88 -19.37 -13.53
CA ARG A 58 12.14 -17.96 -13.22
C ARG A 58 10.93 -17.25 -12.59
N TRP A 59 9.72 -17.57 -13.05
CA TRP A 59 8.48 -17.02 -12.52
C TRP A 59 8.10 -17.61 -11.15
N GLN A 60 8.40 -18.90 -10.93
CA GLN A 60 8.26 -19.53 -9.63
C GLN A 60 9.20 -18.91 -8.61
N LEU A 61 10.46 -18.62 -8.96
CA LEU A 61 11.41 -17.95 -8.06
C LEU A 61 10.89 -16.60 -7.55
N VAL A 62 10.29 -15.79 -8.43
CA VAL A 62 9.72 -14.50 -8.03
C VAL A 62 8.59 -14.70 -7.02
N LEU A 63 7.65 -15.61 -7.29
CA LEU A 63 6.54 -15.86 -6.37
C LEU A 63 6.97 -16.50 -5.06
N GLU A 64 7.90 -17.44 -5.11
CA GLU A 64 8.47 -18.08 -3.94
C GLU A 64 9.23 -17.05 -3.09
N SER A 65 9.95 -16.11 -3.70
CA SER A 65 10.59 -15.00 -2.97
C SER A 65 9.58 -14.07 -2.28
N LEU A 66 8.45 -13.78 -2.94
CA LEU A 66 7.36 -12.98 -2.34
C LEU A 66 6.67 -13.76 -1.20
N TYR A 67 6.46 -15.06 -1.37
CA TYR A 67 5.90 -15.92 -0.34
C TYR A 67 6.84 -16.06 0.86
N LEU A 68 8.13 -16.33 0.64
CA LEU A 68 9.12 -16.49 1.71
C LEU A 68 9.34 -15.17 2.47
N SER A 69 9.39 -14.03 1.78
CA SER A 69 9.52 -12.73 2.43
C SER A 69 8.31 -12.41 3.31
N THR A 70 7.09 -12.63 2.83
CA THR A 70 5.87 -12.45 3.65
C THR A 70 5.78 -13.47 4.78
N ALA A 71 6.15 -14.72 4.56
CA ALA A 71 6.15 -15.75 5.58
C ALA A 71 7.16 -15.44 6.69
N GLY A 72 8.37 -15.00 6.32
CA GLY A 72 9.40 -14.52 7.24
C GLY A 72 8.89 -13.36 8.10
N LEU A 73 8.28 -12.35 7.47
CA LEU A 73 7.67 -11.21 8.19
C LEU A 73 6.65 -11.62 9.25
N VAL A 74 5.75 -12.55 8.90
CA VAL A 74 4.72 -13.05 9.82
C VAL A 74 5.37 -13.86 10.94
N TRP A 75 6.38 -14.67 10.63
CA TRP A 75 7.07 -15.49 11.61
C TRP A 75 7.82 -14.64 12.63
N ASP A 76 8.56 -13.64 12.16
CA ASP A 76 9.38 -12.76 12.99
C ASP A 76 8.53 -11.83 13.87
N SER A 77 7.37 -11.38 13.34
CA SER A 77 6.51 -10.43 14.05
C SER A 77 5.47 -11.09 14.96
N VAL A 78 4.84 -12.19 14.53
CA VAL A 78 3.71 -12.83 15.23
C VAL A 78 4.06 -14.20 15.81
N GLY A 79 5.07 -14.88 15.27
CA GLY A 79 5.43 -16.25 15.63
C GLY A 79 4.43 -17.30 15.15
N LYS A 80 4.43 -18.49 15.79
CA LYS A 80 3.63 -19.65 15.36
C LYS A 80 2.12 -19.39 15.29
N GLN A 81 1.59 -18.47 16.10
CA GLN A 81 0.16 -18.12 16.07
C GLN A 81 -0.23 -17.29 14.85
N GLY A 82 0.75 -16.69 14.16
CA GLY A 82 0.54 -15.87 12.95
C GLY A 82 0.16 -16.67 11.71
N GLN A 83 0.40 -18.00 11.68
CA GLN A 83 0.10 -18.84 10.52
C GLN A 83 -1.38 -18.77 10.10
N LYS A 84 -2.31 -18.62 11.06
CA LYS A 84 -3.74 -18.51 10.75
C LYS A 84 -4.08 -17.24 9.96
N TYR A 85 -3.33 -16.16 10.18
CA TYR A 85 -3.55 -14.85 9.56
C TYR A 85 -2.69 -14.61 8.31
N PHE A 86 -1.79 -15.56 8.00
CA PHE A 86 -0.89 -15.47 6.87
C PHE A 86 -1.60 -15.22 5.52
N PRO A 87 -2.69 -15.94 5.15
CA PRO A 87 -3.33 -15.72 3.85
C PRO A 87 -3.84 -14.29 3.67
N PHE A 88 -4.38 -13.68 4.73
CA PHE A 88 -4.86 -12.30 4.71
C PHE A 88 -3.72 -11.31 4.50
N LEU A 89 -2.64 -11.45 5.27
CA LEU A 89 -1.46 -10.59 5.18
C LEU A 89 -0.76 -10.72 3.82
N PHE A 90 -0.72 -11.93 3.26
CA PHE A 90 -0.16 -12.19 1.93
C PHE A 90 -0.94 -11.48 0.81
N VAL A 91 -2.28 -11.52 0.87
CA VAL A 91 -3.15 -10.85 -0.10
C VAL A 91 -2.96 -9.34 -0.03
N ILE A 92 -2.91 -8.76 1.17
CA ILE A 92 -2.71 -7.32 1.36
C ILE A 92 -1.33 -6.89 0.86
N PHE A 93 -0.28 -7.62 1.24
CA PHE A 93 1.07 -7.34 0.77
C PHE A 93 1.15 -7.34 -0.76
N SER A 94 0.64 -8.40 -1.38
CA SER A 94 0.65 -8.58 -2.83
C SER A 94 -0.18 -7.50 -3.54
N PHE A 95 -1.35 -7.16 -2.99
CA PHE A 95 -2.22 -6.12 -3.52
C PHE A 95 -1.55 -4.74 -3.52
N ILE A 96 -0.94 -4.35 -2.40
CA ILE A 96 -0.24 -3.06 -2.29
C ILE A 96 0.98 -3.03 -3.22
N LEU A 97 1.77 -4.10 -3.23
CA LEU A 97 2.97 -4.19 -4.07
C LEU A 97 2.62 -4.06 -5.55
N ILE A 98 1.62 -4.79 -6.03
CA ILE A 98 1.19 -4.73 -7.44
C ILE A 98 0.57 -3.38 -7.75
N SER A 99 -0.23 -2.81 -6.85
CA SER A 99 -0.85 -1.50 -7.09
C SER A 99 0.19 -0.38 -7.16
N ASN A 100 1.23 -0.42 -6.31
CA ASN A 100 2.30 0.57 -6.34
C ASN A 100 3.20 0.39 -7.58
N VAL A 101 3.62 -0.84 -7.89
CA VAL A 101 4.51 -1.11 -9.03
C VAL A 101 3.79 -0.88 -10.37
N SER A 102 2.52 -1.30 -10.50
CA SER A 102 1.72 -0.99 -11.69
C SER A 102 1.45 0.50 -11.83
N GLY A 103 1.46 1.23 -10.72
CA GLY A 103 1.37 2.67 -10.70
C GLY A 103 2.59 3.37 -11.32
N LEU A 104 3.80 2.84 -11.09
CA LEU A 104 5.05 3.40 -11.61
C LEU A 104 5.17 3.31 -13.14
N VAL A 105 4.38 2.45 -13.80
CA VAL A 105 4.40 2.31 -15.26
C VAL A 105 3.98 3.64 -15.91
N PRO A 106 4.77 4.21 -16.84
CA PRO A 106 4.41 5.46 -17.49
C PRO A 106 3.07 5.33 -18.22
N TYR A 107 2.23 6.36 -18.11
CA TYR A 107 0.84 6.40 -18.59
C TYR A 107 -0.16 5.50 -17.84
N SER A 108 0.27 4.82 -16.78
CA SER A 108 -0.64 4.09 -15.89
C SER A 108 -1.32 5.03 -14.89
N PHE A 109 -2.50 4.62 -14.43
CA PHE A 109 -3.23 5.30 -13.37
C PHE A 109 -2.97 4.58 -12.05
N THR A 110 -2.58 5.33 -11.01
CA THR A 110 -2.19 4.73 -9.73
C THR A 110 -3.36 4.81 -8.75
N ILE A 111 -3.91 3.67 -8.33
CA ILE A 111 -5.09 3.68 -7.45
C ILE A 111 -4.70 4.07 -6.01
N THR A 112 -3.45 3.79 -5.61
CA THR A 112 -2.91 4.14 -4.30
C THR A 112 -2.65 5.63 -4.11
N SER A 113 -2.74 6.44 -5.18
CA SER A 113 -2.79 7.90 -5.11
C SER A 113 -4.14 8.45 -4.63
N HIS A 114 -5.16 7.63 -4.45
CA HIS A 114 -6.40 8.07 -3.81
C HIS A 114 -6.37 7.74 -2.31
N LEU A 115 -6.48 8.78 -1.49
CA LEU A 115 -6.55 8.64 -0.03
C LEU A 115 -7.70 7.72 0.39
N ILE A 116 -8.84 7.80 -0.30
CA ILE A 116 -10.01 6.95 -0.01
C ILE A 116 -9.65 5.46 -0.12
N GLN A 117 -8.93 5.05 -1.16
CA GLN A 117 -8.57 3.65 -1.36
C GLN A 117 -7.63 3.15 -0.26
N THR A 118 -6.58 3.92 0.03
CA THR A 118 -5.58 3.55 1.05
C THR A 118 -6.18 3.55 2.45
N MET A 119 -7.13 4.45 2.73
CA MET A 119 -7.89 4.50 3.98
C MET A 119 -8.80 3.28 4.15
N VAL A 120 -9.53 2.88 3.11
CA VAL A 120 -10.38 1.68 3.17
C VAL A 120 -9.54 0.43 3.47
N LEU A 121 -8.35 0.32 2.86
CA LEU A 121 -7.44 -0.79 3.13
C LEU A 121 -6.90 -0.77 4.57
N ALA A 122 -6.49 0.38 5.09
CA ALA A 122 -6.00 0.46 6.47
C ALA A 122 -7.13 0.23 7.50
N LEU A 123 -8.32 0.74 7.22
CA LEU A 123 -9.49 0.57 8.09
C LEU A 123 -9.96 -0.89 8.11
N THR A 124 -9.92 -1.60 6.98
CA THR A 124 -10.26 -3.03 6.94
C THR A 124 -9.29 -3.87 7.76
N VAL A 125 -7.98 -3.59 7.69
CA VAL A 125 -7.00 -4.22 8.59
C VAL A 125 -7.30 -3.90 10.05
N PHE A 126 -7.56 -2.64 10.36
CA PHE A 126 -7.86 -2.20 11.72
C PHE A 126 -9.10 -2.87 12.31
N ILE A 127 -10.21 -2.89 11.55
CA ILE A 127 -11.43 -3.57 11.96
C ILE A 127 -11.17 -5.08 12.13
N GLY A 128 -10.39 -5.69 11.23
CA GLY A 128 -9.98 -7.09 11.35
C GLY A 128 -9.23 -7.38 12.65
N VAL A 129 -8.25 -6.53 12.99
CA VAL A 129 -7.50 -6.61 14.26
C VAL A 129 -8.43 -6.44 15.47
N MET A 130 -9.34 -5.48 15.42
CA MET A 130 -10.33 -5.25 16.49
C MET A 130 -11.24 -6.46 16.71
N ILE A 131 -11.72 -7.10 15.63
CA ILE A 131 -12.54 -8.32 15.71
C ILE A 131 -11.74 -9.47 16.34
N ILE A 132 -10.47 -9.64 15.95
CA ILE A 132 -9.59 -10.66 16.53
C ILE A 132 -9.37 -10.40 18.02
N CYS A 133 -9.10 -9.15 18.40
CA CYS A 133 -8.89 -8.74 19.78
C CYS A 133 -10.14 -9.01 20.64
N ALA A 134 -11.32 -8.58 20.17
CA ALA A 134 -12.59 -8.81 20.85
C ALA A 134 -12.91 -10.31 21.00
N SER A 135 -12.59 -11.12 19.99
CA SER A 135 -12.84 -12.57 20.02
C SER A 135 -11.91 -13.33 20.98
N LYS A 136 -10.66 -12.88 21.13
CA LYS A 136 -9.66 -13.54 22.00
C LYS A 136 -9.77 -13.12 23.47
N HIS A 137 -9.99 -11.83 23.73
CA HIS A 137 -9.83 -11.24 25.06
C HIS A 137 -11.11 -10.61 25.63
N GLY A 138 -12.16 -10.42 24.83
CA GLY A 138 -13.46 -9.93 25.29
C GLY A 138 -13.36 -8.62 26.08
N PHE A 139 -13.84 -8.63 27.34
CA PHE A 139 -13.82 -7.47 28.25
C PHE A 139 -12.42 -7.13 28.80
N HIS A 140 -11.42 -8.00 28.64
CA HIS A 140 -10.03 -7.74 29.04
C HIS A 140 -9.26 -6.90 28.00
N MET A 141 -9.90 -6.53 26.89
CA MET A 141 -9.37 -5.58 25.89
C MET A 141 -8.97 -4.23 26.52
N LEU A 142 -9.61 -3.84 27.62
CA LEU A 142 -9.26 -2.61 28.36
C LEU A 142 -7.89 -2.69 29.04
N SER A 143 -7.34 -3.89 29.25
CA SER A 143 -5.97 -4.05 29.75
C SER A 143 -4.92 -3.64 28.72
N LEU A 144 -5.23 -3.70 27.41
CA LEU A 144 -4.35 -3.18 26.35
C LEU A 144 -4.09 -1.67 26.51
N PHE A 145 -5.07 -0.95 27.08
CA PHE A 145 -5.00 0.51 27.27
C PHE A 145 -4.43 0.91 28.65
N LEU A 146 -4.18 -0.05 29.55
CA LEU A 146 -3.62 0.18 30.88
C LEU A 146 -2.33 -0.62 31.09
N PRO A 147 -1.13 -0.01 30.98
CA PRO A 147 0.09 -0.67 31.39
C PRO A 147 0.03 -0.98 32.90
N GLY A 148 0.24 -2.26 33.24
CA GLY A 148 0.20 -2.75 34.62
C GLY A 148 1.14 -1.96 35.55
N GLY A 149 0.63 -1.54 36.71
CA GLY A 149 1.41 -0.85 37.75
C GLY A 149 1.29 0.68 37.77
N THR A 150 0.43 1.29 36.94
CA THR A 150 0.19 2.74 37.01
C THR A 150 -0.80 3.12 38.12
N SER A 151 -0.47 4.18 38.87
CA SER A 151 -1.38 4.81 39.84
C SER A 151 -2.71 5.19 39.17
N MET A 152 -3.81 5.07 39.91
CA MET A 152 -5.18 5.28 39.41
C MET A 152 -5.38 6.65 38.74
N VAL A 153 -4.61 7.66 39.16
CA VAL A 153 -4.61 9.01 38.56
C VAL A 153 -3.90 9.05 37.21
N LEU A 154 -2.80 8.30 37.04
CA LEU A 154 -2.04 8.25 35.79
C LEU A 154 -2.75 7.40 34.74
N ALA A 155 -3.41 6.32 35.17
CA ALA A 155 -4.26 5.50 34.32
C ALA A 155 -5.40 6.31 33.69
N PHE A 156 -6.05 7.20 34.44
CA PHE A 156 -7.13 8.05 33.92
C PHE A 156 -6.66 9.01 32.81
N LEU A 157 -5.41 9.49 32.86
CA LEU A 157 -4.83 10.35 31.83
C LEU A 157 -4.35 9.55 30.59
N LEU A 158 -3.77 8.37 30.81
CA LEU A 158 -3.15 7.58 29.74
C LEU A 158 -4.19 6.94 28.81
N VAL A 159 -5.31 6.47 29.36
CA VAL A 159 -6.35 5.75 28.59
C VAL A 159 -6.89 6.56 27.40
N PRO A 160 -7.30 7.84 27.56
CA PRO A 160 -7.73 8.66 26.42
C PRO A 160 -6.65 8.82 25.35
N ILE A 161 -5.39 9.01 25.77
CA ILE A 161 -4.25 9.21 24.85
C ILE A 161 -3.98 7.93 24.06
N GLU A 162 -4.03 6.77 24.72
CA GLU A 162 -3.80 5.48 24.06
C GLU A 162 -4.94 5.12 23.09
N ILE A 163 -6.20 5.41 23.43
CA ILE A 163 -7.34 5.22 22.51
C ILE A 163 -7.15 6.08 21.25
N VAL A 164 -6.76 7.35 21.42
CA VAL A 164 -6.47 8.25 20.31
C VAL A 164 -5.32 7.69 19.48
N SER A 165 -4.18 7.36 20.10
CA SER A 165 -3.02 6.75 19.45
C SER A 165 -3.39 5.51 18.64
N TYR A 166 -4.23 4.63 19.21
CA TYR A 166 -4.66 3.40 18.58
C TYR A 166 -5.50 3.63 17.31
N VAL A 167 -6.39 4.64 17.31
CA VAL A 167 -7.16 5.04 16.11
C VAL A 167 -6.28 5.73 15.06
N PHE A 168 -5.27 6.49 15.49
CA PHE A 168 -4.36 7.18 14.58
C PHE A 168 -3.34 6.24 13.90
N LYS A 169 -3.06 5.06 14.45
CA LYS A 169 -2.18 4.03 13.84
C LYS A 169 -2.58 3.67 12.39
N PRO A 170 -3.80 3.19 12.10
CA PRO A 170 -4.23 2.88 10.73
C PRO A 170 -4.32 4.12 9.84
N LEU A 171 -4.77 5.26 10.39
CA LEU A 171 -4.84 6.52 9.65
C LEU A 171 -3.45 6.93 9.15
N SER A 172 -2.44 6.91 10.02
CA SER A 172 -1.06 7.23 9.68
C SER A 172 -0.50 6.29 8.62
N LEU A 173 -0.86 5.01 8.68
CA LEU A 173 -0.39 4.02 7.71
C LEU A 173 -0.95 4.28 6.31
N ALA A 174 -2.26 4.56 6.19
CA ALA A 174 -2.90 4.92 4.93
C ALA A 174 -2.34 6.22 4.34
N VAL A 175 -2.24 7.29 5.16
CA VAL A 175 -1.67 8.57 4.72
C VAL A 175 -0.24 8.39 4.23
N ARG A 176 0.56 7.53 4.88
CA ARG A 176 1.94 7.26 4.46
C ARG A 176 2.00 6.64 3.07
N LEU A 177 1.20 5.61 2.81
CA LEU A 177 1.15 4.98 1.49
C LEU A 177 0.70 5.99 0.43
N PHE A 178 -0.39 6.71 0.70
CA PHE A 178 -0.93 7.73 -0.20
C PHE A 178 0.08 8.86 -0.48
N ALA A 179 0.66 9.47 0.57
CA ALA A 179 1.53 10.63 0.42
C ALA A 179 2.79 10.29 -0.39
N ASN A 180 3.37 9.10 -0.17
CA ASN A 180 4.56 8.69 -0.92
C ASN A 180 4.26 8.44 -2.40
N MET A 181 3.14 7.79 -2.71
CA MET A 181 2.74 7.54 -4.10
C MET A 181 2.27 8.83 -4.79
N MET A 182 1.55 9.71 -4.09
CA MET A 182 1.13 11.00 -4.63
C MET A 182 2.32 11.94 -4.86
N ALA A 183 3.22 12.07 -3.89
CA ALA A 183 4.37 12.98 -3.97
C ALA A 183 5.39 12.52 -5.00
N GLY A 184 5.67 11.22 -5.10
CA GLY A 184 6.59 10.68 -6.12
C GLY A 184 6.11 11.00 -7.54
N HIS A 185 4.87 10.63 -7.85
CA HIS A 185 4.30 10.82 -9.18
C HIS A 185 4.11 12.30 -9.57
N THR A 186 3.83 13.18 -8.59
CA THR A 186 3.77 14.63 -8.85
C THR A 186 5.17 15.19 -9.10
N LEU A 187 6.16 14.79 -8.31
CA LEU A 187 7.55 15.23 -8.46
C LEU A 187 8.15 14.77 -9.80
N LEU A 188 7.93 13.52 -10.19
CA LEU A 188 8.37 12.96 -11.48
C LEU A 188 7.82 13.79 -12.66
N LYS A 189 6.53 14.17 -12.61
CA LYS A 189 5.91 14.99 -13.65
C LYS A 189 6.37 16.44 -13.66
N VAL A 190 6.60 17.05 -12.49
CA VAL A 190 7.13 18.42 -12.41
C VAL A 190 8.53 18.48 -13.03
N ILE A 191 9.41 17.52 -12.72
CA ILE A 191 10.76 17.46 -13.30
C ILE A 191 10.71 17.15 -14.79
N ALA A 192 9.85 16.22 -15.23
CA ALA A 192 9.66 15.93 -16.66
C ALA A 192 9.14 17.17 -17.42
N GLY A 193 8.23 17.94 -16.83
CA GLY A 193 7.72 19.19 -17.38
C GLY A 193 8.82 20.26 -17.50
N PHE A 194 9.69 20.39 -16.49
CA PHE A 194 10.87 21.26 -16.57
C PHE A 194 11.83 20.82 -17.68
N ALA A 195 12.12 19.52 -17.79
CA ALA A 195 12.98 18.98 -18.85
C ALA A 195 12.42 19.28 -20.25
N TRP A 196 11.10 19.14 -20.43
CA TRP A 196 10.40 19.47 -21.68
C TRP A 196 10.45 20.97 -21.99
N ALA A 197 10.18 21.83 -21.00
CA ALA A 197 10.22 23.29 -21.19
C ALA A 197 11.61 23.79 -21.58
N MET A 198 12.67 23.25 -20.97
CA MET A 198 14.06 23.58 -21.31
C MET A 198 14.48 23.09 -22.70
N MET A 199 13.92 21.96 -23.16
CA MET A 199 14.12 21.49 -24.52
C MET A 199 13.46 22.44 -25.54
N GLY A 200 12.29 22.99 -25.23
CA GLY A 200 11.54 23.89 -26.11
C GLY A 200 12.11 25.30 -26.25
N SER A 201 12.89 25.80 -25.29
CA SER A 201 13.38 27.19 -25.30
C SER A 201 14.60 27.45 -26.20
N GLY A 202 15.25 26.40 -26.73
CA GLY A 202 16.44 26.52 -27.58
C GLY A 202 17.69 27.11 -26.88
N GLY A 203 18.84 27.09 -27.57
CA GLY A 203 20.10 27.69 -27.08
C GLY A 203 20.87 26.87 -26.03
N LEU A 204 21.60 27.53 -25.13
CA LEU A 204 22.39 26.90 -24.04
C LEU A 204 21.52 26.04 -23.11
N LEU A 205 20.22 26.35 -22.99
CA LEU A 205 19.26 25.56 -22.22
C LEU A 205 19.03 24.15 -22.76
N LEU A 206 19.29 23.91 -24.06
CA LEU A 206 19.14 22.59 -24.67
C LEU A 206 20.18 21.59 -24.13
N VAL A 207 21.39 22.06 -23.84
CA VAL A 207 22.45 21.27 -23.17
C VAL A 207 22.11 21.09 -21.69
N ALA A 208 21.54 22.10 -21.05
CA ALA A 208 21.14 22.05 -19.64
C ALA A 208 19.98 21.08 -19.36
N HIS A 209 19.18 20.68 -20.36
CA HIS A 209 18.09 19.69 -20.19
C HIS A 209 18.57 18.32 -19.70
N ILE A 210 19.84 17.96 -19.97
CA ILE A 210 20.44 16.68 -19.55
C ILE A 210 20.41 16.52 -18.02
N VAL A 211 20.50 17.63 -17.28
CA VAL A 211 20.50 17.61 -15.81
C VAL A 211 19.13 17.18 -15.26
N PRO A 212 18.01 17.84 -15.60
CA PRO A 212 16.67 17.33 -15.24
C PRO A 212 16.41 15.89 -15.69
N LEU A 213 16.88 15.48 -16.87
CA LEU A 213 16.72 14.12 -17.36
C LEU A 213 17.47 13.10 -16.48
N ALA A 214 18.71 13.39 -16.10
CA ALA A 214 19.49 12.53 -15.20
C ALA A 214 18.82 12.40 -13.83
N VAL A 215 18.31 13.52 -13.28
CA VAL A 215 17.55 13.51 -12.02
C VAL A 215 16.28 12.67 -12.15
N LEU A 216 15.57 12.74 -13.27
CA LEU A 216 14.36 11.95 -13.53
C LEU A 216 14.64 10.44 -13.44
N VAL A 217 15.75 9.97 -14.04
CA VAL A 217 16.14 8.55 -14.01
C VAL A 217 16.44 8.10 -12.58
N ILE A 218 17.17 8.91 -11.81
CA ILE A 218 17.49 8.62 -10.41
C ILE A 218 16.22 8.58 -9.57
N LEU A 219 15.31 9.54 -9.79
CA LEU A 219 14.06 9.64 -9.04
C LEU A 219 13.12 8.48 -9.32
N PHE A 220 13.05 8.02 -10.58
CA PHE A 220 12.29 6.82 -10.94
C PHE A 220 12.80 5.58 -10.19
N GLY A 221 14.12 5.42 -10.07
CA GLY A 221 14.72 4.34 -9.28
C GLY A 221 14.40 4.46 -7.78
N LEU A 222 14.43 5.67 -7.22
CA LEU A 222 14.04 5.93 -5.84
C LEU A 222 12.56 5.61 -5.61
N GLU A 223 11.68 6.00 -6.53
CA GLU A 223 10.24 5.77 -6.43
C GLU A 223 9.89 4.27 -6.49
N LEU A 224 10.60 3.49 -7.32
CA LEU A 224 10.52 2.03 -7.30
C LEU A 224 10.89 1.45 -5.93
N ALA A 225 11.98 1.93 -5.33
CA ALA A 225 12.39 1.48 -3.99
C ALA A 225 11.34 1.83 -2.93
N VAL A 226 10.80 3.06 -2.96
CA VAL A 226 9.75 3.50 -2.05
C VAL A 226 8.48 2.68 -2.23
N ALA A 227 8.08 2.36 -3.45
CA ALA A 227 6.91 1.52 -3.75
C ALA A 227 7.00 0.14 -3.10
N LEU A 228 8.17 -0.51 -3.16
CA LEU A 228 8.43 -1.81 -2.53
C LEU A 228 8.47 -1.71 -1.00
N ILE A 229 9.18 -0.71 -0.47
CA ILE A 229 9.31 -0.50 0.98
C ILE A 229 7.95 -0.17 1.61
N GLN A 230 7.08 0.59 0.94
CA GLN A 230 5.76 0.91 1.49
C GLN A 230 4.87 -0.32 1.64
N ALA A 231 4.90 -1.25 0.67
CA ALA A 231 4.18 -2.52 0.81
C ALA A 231 4.70 -3.33 2.00
N TYR A 232 6.02 -3.41 2.14
CA TYR A 232 6.68 -4.08 3.26
C TYR A 232 6.31 -3.46 4.62
N VAL A 233 6.43 -2.13 4.76
CA VAL A 233 6.13 -1.40 5.99
C VAL A 233 4.66 -1.52 6.37
N PHE A 234 3.75 -1.54 5.40
CA PHE A 234 2.34 -1.76 5.65
C PHE A 234 2.07 -3.14 6.25
N THR A 235 2.67 -4.19 5.67
CA THR A 235 2.47 -5.56 6.12
C THR A 235 3.10 -5.80 7.48
N ILE A 236 4.33 -5.32 7.75
CA ILE A 236 4.97 -5.52 9.05
C ILE A 236 4.23 -4.78 10.18
N LEU A 237 3.74 -3.55 9.96
CA LEU A 237 2.90 -2.87 10.96
C LEU A 237 1.59 -3.63 11.20
N SER A 238 0.98 -4.17 10.15
CA SER A 238 -0.22 -5.01 10.28
C SER A 238 0.08 -6.27 11.11
N CYS A 239 1.24 -6.90 10.91
CA CYS A 239 1.68 -8.04 11.73
C CYS A 239 1.85 -7.64 13.20
N ILE A 240 2.50 -6.52 13.48
CA ILE A 240 2.69 -6.03 14.86
C ILE A 240 1.33 -5.77 15.52
N TYR A 241 0.38 -5.14 14.81
CA TYR A 241 -0.97 -4.90 15.35
C TYR A 241 -1.74 -6.20 15.62
N ILE A 242 -1.55 -7.23 14.79
CA ILE A 242 -2.11 -8.56 15.04
C ILE A 242 -1.43 -9.20 16.26
N ASN A 243 -0.12 -9.04 16.42
CA ASN A 243 0.60 -9.57 17.59
C ASN A 243 0.12 -8.92 18.89
N ASP A 244 0.06 -7.58 18.93
CA ASP A 244 -0.48 -6.80 20.06
C ASP A 244 -1.90 -7.24 20.44
N ALA A 245 -2.73 -7.59 19.45
CA ALA A 245 -4.09 -8.07 19.68
C ALA A 245 -4.16 -9.51 20.21
N ILE A 246 -3.14 -10.34 19.93
CA ILE A 246 -3.10 -11.75 20.35
C ILE A 246 -2.46 -11.89 21.73
N VAL A 247 -1.31 -11.25 21.94
CA VAL A 247 -0.57 -11.26 23.20
C VAL A 247 -0.92 -9.95 23.92
N LEU A 248 -1.83 -10.02 24.88
CA LEU A 248 -2.04 -8.88 25.79
C LEU A 248 -0.75 -8.68 26.58
N HIS A 249 -0.19 -7.48 26.48
CA HIS A 249 0.88 -6.98 27.35
C HIS A 249 0.33 -6.59 28.72
#